data_AF-A0A2N5AE12-F1
#
_entry.id   AF-A0A2N5AE12-F1
#
_cell.length_a   1.000
_cell.length_b   1.000
_cell.length_c   1.000
_cell.angle_alpha   90.00
_cell.angle_beta   90.00
_cell.angle_gamma   90.00
#
_symmetry.space_group_name_H-M   'P 1'
#
loop_
_entity.id
_entity.type
_entity.pdbx_description
1 polymer ?
#
loop_
_entity_poly.entity_id
_entity_poly.type
_entity_poly.pdbx_seq_one_letter_code
_entity_poly.pdbx_strand_id
1 'polypeptide(L)'
;MTELKNDRYLRALLRQPVDVTPVWMMRQAGRYLPEYKATRAQAGDFMSLCKNAELACEVTLQPLRRYPLDAAILFSDILTIPDAMGLGLYFEAGEGPRFTSPIKSKADVDKLPIPDPEQELGYVMN
;
A
#
# COMPACT_ATOMS: atom_id res chain seq x y z
N MET A 1 4.29 20.72 12.70
CA MET A 1 4.87 19.69 11.82
C MET A 1 6.18 19.26 12.42
N THR A 2 6.37 17.97 12.66
CA THR A 2 7.67 17.42 13.06
C THR A 2 8.64 17.55 11.91
N GLU A 3 9.86 17.98 12.21
CA GLU A 3 10.92 18.14 11.23
C GLU A 3 11.43 16.78 10.73
N LEU A 4 11.61 16.63 9.42
CA LEU A 4 12.13 15.41 8.80
C LEU A 4 13.63 15.26 9.12
N LYS A 5 13.99 14.21 9.87
CA LYS A 5 15.39 13.99 10.33
C LYS A 5 16.28 13.32 9.28
N ASN A 6 15.71 12.56 8.34
CA ASN A 6 16.42 11.89 7.26
C ASN A 6 15.76 12.26 5.93
N ASP A 7 16.47 13.00 5.09
CA ASP A 7 16.00 13.47 3.78
C ASP A 7 16.77 12.85 2.60
N ARG A 8 17.67 11.89 2.85
CA ARG A 8 18.58 11.34 1.84
C ARG A 8 17.84 10.84 0.61
N TYR A 9 16.73 10.11 0.82
CA TYR A 9 15.89 9.61 -0.26
C TYR A 9 15.38 10.73 -1.18
N LEU A 10 14.85 11.81 -0.61
CA LEU A 10 14.31 12.95 -1.37
C LEU A 10 15.43 13.69 -2.13
N ARG A 11 16.55 13.96 -1.46
CA ARG A 11 17.70 14.65 -2.07
C ARG A 11 18.30 13.83 -3.22
N ALA A 12 18.45 12.53 -3.05
CA ALA A 12 18.95 11.64 -4.10
C ALA A 12 18.03 11.63 -5.33
N LEU A 13 16.71 11.54 -5.15
CA LEU A 13 15.74 11.62 -6.26
C LEU A 13 15.82 12.96 -7.01
N LEU A 14 16.07 14.05 -6.29
CA LEU A 14 16.28 15.39 -6.85
C LEU A 14 17.69 15.62 -7.41
N ARG A 15 18.55 14.60 -7.40
CA ARG A 15 19.96 14.66 -7.86
C ARG A 15 20.81 15.67 -7.07
N GLN A 16 20.49 15.88 -5.81
CA GLN A 16 21.28 16.69 -4.88
C GLN A 16 22.36 15.84 -4.21
N PRO A 17 23.50 16.44 -3.77
CA PRO A 17 24.56 15.69 -3.09
C PRO A 17 24.08 15.04 -1.79
N VAL A 18 24.44 13.78 -1.55
CA VAL A 18 24.15 13.03 -0.32
C VAL A 18 25.42 12.48 0.31
N ASP A 19 25.40 12.24 1.62
CA ASP A 19 26.52 11.68 2.39
C ASP A 19 26.71 10.18 2.14
N VAL A 20 25.61 9.46 1.85
CA VAL A 20 25.60 8.06 1.43
C VAL A 20 24.38 7.79 0.55
N THR A 21 24.46 6.80 -0.35
CA THR A 21 23.33 6.39 -1.18
C THR A 21 22.17 5.88 -0.32
N PRO A 22 20.96 6.45 -0.41
CA PRO A 22 19.82 5.99 0.38
C PRO A 22 19.29 4.63 -0.12
N VAL A 23 18.73 3.84 0.78
CA VAL A 23 18.17 2.52 0.46
C VAL A 23 16.77 2.32 1.05
N TRP A 24 15.91 1.70 0.25
CA TRP A 24 14.63 1.10 0.65
C TRP A 24 14.38 -0.11 -0.25
N MET A 25 13.42 -0.97 0.10
CA MET A 25 13.15 -2.19 -0.67
C MET A 25 11.69 -2.27 -1.08
N MET A 26 11.44 -2.59 -2.35
CA MET A 26 10.11 -2.97 -2.81
C MET A 26 9.60 -4.16 -2.00
N ARG A 27 8.37 -4.05 -1.48
CA ARG A 27 7.76 -5.04 -0.57
C ARG A 27 8.57 -5.30 0.71
N GLN A 28 9.20 -4.25 1.27
CA GLN A 28 9.84 -4.32 2.59
C GLN A 28 8.89 -4.79 3.70
N ALA A 29 7.61 -4.41 3.65
CA ALA A 29 6.57 -5.00 4.50
C ALA A 29 6.00 -6.25 3.80
N GLY A 30 6.39 -7.44 4.26
CA GLY A 30 5.96 -8.67 3.59
C GLY A 30 6.27 -9.97 4.31
N ARG A 31 5.81 -11.07 3.70
CA ARG A 31 5.85 -12.44 4.25
C ARG A 31 7.23 -12.98 4.61
N TYR A 32 8.32 -12.31 4.23
CA TYR A 32 9.65 -12.69 4.68
C TYR A 32 9.91 -12.33 6.15
N LEU A 33 9.12 -11.41 6.70
CA LEU A 33 9.14 -11.04 8.11
C LEU A 33 8.14 -11.92 8.91
N PRO A 34 8.56 -12.60 9.99
CA PRO A 34 7.64 -13.39 10.81
C PRO A 34 6.58 -12.53 11.50
N GLU A 35 6.92 -11.33 11.96
CA GLU A 35 5.99 -10.37 12.56
C GLU A 35 4.90 -9.91 11.56
N TYR A 36 5.24 -9.76 10.27
CA TYR A 36 4.25 -9.47 9.24
C TYR A 36 3.22 -10.60 9.12
N LYS A 37 3.68 -11.87 9.14
CA LYS A 37 2.77 -13.02 9.09
C LYS A 37 1.83 -13.04 10.30
N ALA A 38 2.34 -12.68 11.49
CA ALA A 38 1.55 -12.60 12.70
C ALA A 38 0.48 -11.51 12.63
N THR A 39 0.82 -10.30 12.20
CA THR A 39 -0.15 -9.20 12.01
C THR A 39 -1.18 -9.54 10.94
N ARG A 40 -0.75 -10.14 9.81
CA ARG A 40 -1.65 -10.61 8.76
C ARG A 40 -2.64 -11.66 9.27
N ALA A 41 -2.22 -12.56 10.15
CA ALA A 41 -3.11 -13.57 10.73
C ALA A 41 -4.19 -12.94 11.63
N GLN A 42 -3.91 -11.80 12.26
CA GLN A 42 -4.89 -11.05 13.05
C GLN A 42 -5.95 -10.37 12.16
N ALA A 43 -5.55 -9.88 10.99
CA ALA A 43 -6.45 -9.22 10.04
C ALA A 43 -7.34 -10.20 9.25
N GLY A 44 -7.01 -11.49 9.26
CA GLY A 44 -7.71 -12.53 8.50
C GLY A 44 -7.28 -12.59 7.04
N ASP A 45 -7.66 -11.57 6.25
CA ASP A 45 -7.33 -11.48 4.82
C ASP A 45 -6.51 -10.23 4.46
N PHE A 46 -6.03 -10.19 3.23
CA PHE A 46 -5.15 -9.11 2.74
C PHE A 46 -5.88 -7.77 2.60
N MET A 47 -7.13 -7.76 2.14
CA MET A 47 -7.89 -6.53 2.00
C MET A 47 -8.33 -5.99 3.35
N SER A 48 -8.69 -6.86 4.29
CA SER A 48 -8.94 -6.47 5.68
C SER A 48 -7.72 -5.84 6.33
N LEU A 49 -6.51 -6.34 6.03
CA LEU A 49 -5.25 -5.72 6.45
C LEU A 49 -5.05 -4.33 5.82
N CYS A 50 -5.30 -4.18 4.52
CA CYS A 50 -5.17 -2.89 3.83
C CYS A 50 -6.21 -1.84 4.26
N LYS A 51 -7.43 -2.26 4.63
CA LYS A 51 -8.52 -1.38 5.06
C LYS A 51 -8.46 -1.00 6.56
N ASN A 52 -7.53 -1.59 7.31
CA ASN A 52 -7.31 -1.29 8.73
C ASN A 52 -6.07 -0.41 8.89
N ALA A 53 -6.26 0.87 9.21
CA ALA A 53 -5.19 1.86 9.27
C ALA A 53 -4.14 1.53 10.34
N GLU A 54 -4.55 1.05 11.50
CA GLU A 54 -3.63 0.68 12.59
C GLU A 54 -2.73 -0.48 12.19
N LEU A 55 -3.30 -1.53 11.58
CA LEU A 55 -2.55 -2.70 11.15
C LEU A 55 -1.69 -2.40 9.91
N ALA A 56 -2.18 -1.59 8.97
CA ALA A 56 -1.42 -1.13 7.81
C ALA A 56 -0.21 -0.27 8.22
N CYS A 57 -0.40 0.62 9.20
CA CYS A 57 0.68 1.38 9.82
C CYS A 57 1.69 0.45 10.50
N GLU A 58 1.22 -0.50 11.31
CA GLU A 58 2.08 -1.46 12.01
C GLU A 58 2.98 -2.23 11.03
N VAL A 59 2.41 -2.84 9.98
CA VAL A 59 3.22 -3.60 9.01
C VAL A 59 4.17 -2.71 8.21
N THR A 60 3.82 -1.43 7.98
CA THR A 60 4.69 -0.44 7.33
C THR A 60 5.92 -0.14 8.19
N LEU A 61 5.77 -0.12 9.51
CA LEU A 61 6.85 0.21 10.46
C LEU A 61 7.76 -0.99 10.79
N GLN A 62 7.29 -2.23 10.67
CA GLN A 62 8.06 -3.44 10.98
C GLN A 62 9.47 -3.48 10.35
N PRO A 63 9.66 -3.19 9.05
CA PRO A 63 10.98 -3.25 8.42
C PRO A 63 11.96 -2.23 8.99
N LEU A 64 11.47 -1.05 9.41
CA LEU A 64 12.28 0.02 9.99
C LEU A 64 12.82 -0.33 11.38
N ARG A 65 12.18 -1.27 12.08
CA ARG A 65 12.68 -1.80 13.36
C ARG A 65 13.82 -2.81 13.18
N ARG A 66 13.99 -3.37 11.98
CA ARG A 66 15.06 -4.34 11.64
C ARG A 66 16.21 -3.73 10.87
N TYR A 67 15.90 -2.80 9.97
CA TYR A 67 16.83 -2.29 8.98
C TYR A 67 16.79 -0.76 9.00
N PRO A 68 17.94 -0.07 9.01
CA PRO A 68 18.00 1.39 8.96
C PRO A 68 17.74 1.90 7.53
N LEU A 69 16.53 1.68 7.01
CA LEU A 69 16.10 2.13 5.69
C LEU A 69 15.87 3.65 5.68
N ASP A 70 16.12 4.29 4.54
CA ASP A 70 15.98 5.75 4.38
C ASP A 70 14.55 6.18 4.00
N ALA A 71 13.65 5.23 3.73
CA ALA A 71 12.26 5.50 3.42
C ALA A 71 11.31 4.39 3.91
N ALA A 72 10.09 4.81 4.22
CA ALA A 72 8.94 3.92 4.37
C ALA A 72 8.08 4.01 3.10
N ILE A 73 7.37 2.94 2.78
CA ILE A 73 6.34 2.93 1.74
C ILE A 73 5.03 2.46 2.36
N LEU A 74 3.96 3.19 2.08
CA LEU A 74 2.61 2.87 2.53
C LEU A 74 2.25 1.43 2.18
N PHE A 75 1.82 0.66 3.17
CA PHE A 75 1.23 -0.65 2.93
C PHE A 75 -0.21 -0.49 2.42
N SER A 76 -0.40 -0.71 1.12
CA SER A 76 -1.69 -0.69 0.43
C SER A 76 -1.63 -1.61 -0.80
N ASP A 77 -2.70 -1.63 -1.60
CA ASP A 77 -2.76 -2.35 -2.87
C ASP A 77 -3.06 -1.41 -4.04
N ILE A 78 -2.49 -1.71 -5.21
CA ILE A 78 -2.70 -0.93 -6.43
C ILE A 78 -4.15 -1.02 -6.94
N LEU A 79 -4.89 -2.06 -6.55
CA LEU A 79 -6.26 -2.30 -6.97
C LEU A 79 -7.30 -1.61 -6.09
N THR A 80 -6.89 -0.81 -5.10
CA THR A 80 -7.78 0.01 -4.26
C THR A 80 -8.65 0.97 -5.09
N ILE A 81 -8.10 1.60 -6.15
CA ILE A 81 -8.86 2.47 -7.05
C ILE A 81 -9.93 1.68 -7.82
N PRO A 82 -9.61 0.58 -8.54
CA PRO A 82 -10.60 -0.31 -9.13
C PRO A 82 -11.65 -0.88 -8.17
N ASP A 83 -11.29 -1.16 -6.91
CA ASP A 83 -12.24 -1.59 -5.87
C ASP A 83 -13.25 -0.48 -5.57
N ALA A 84 -12.76 0.76 -5.37
CA ALA A 84 -13.60 1.95 -5.17
C ALA A 84 -14.46 2.30 -6.40
N MET A 85 -14.03 1.91 -7.60
CA MET A 85 -14.83 2.02 -8.83
C MET A 85 -15.97 0.99 -8.94
N GLY A 86 -16.10 0.07 -7.98
CA GLY A 86 -17.22 -0.87 -7.92
C GLY A 86 -17.08 -2.09 -8.84
N LEU A 87 -15.87 -2.44 -9.27
CA LEU A 87 -15.65 -3.59 -10.17
C LEU A 87 -15.75 -4.97 -9.48
N GLY A 88 -15.95 -4.97 -8.16
CA GLY A 88 -16.09 -6.17 -7.33
C GLY A 88 -14.78 -6.95 -7.22
N LEU A 89 -13.76 -6.31 -6.65
CA LEU A 89 -12.45 -6.93 -6.40
C LEU A 89 -12.59 -8.04 -5.35
N TYR A 90 -12.02 -9.20 -5.63
CA TYR A 90 -11.87 -10.28 -4.66
C TYR A 90 -10.53 -10.99 -4.82
N PHE A 91 -10.08 -11.64 -3.75
CA PHE A 91 -8.83 -12.38 -3.72
C PHE A 91 -9.12 -13.86 -3.52
N GLU A 92 -8.79 -14.65 -4.53
CA GLU A 92 -8.90 -16.11 -4.47
C GLU A 92 -7.55 -16.70 -4.03
N ALA A 93 -7.59 -17.58 -3.03
CA ALA A 93 -6.39 -18.12 -2.41
C ALA A 93 -5.58 -18.93 -3.44
N GLY A 94 -4.41 -18.40 -3.81
CA GLY A 94 -3.50 -19.03 -4.78
C GLY A 94 -3.68 -18.55 -6.23
N GLU A 95 -4.77 -17.86 -6.56
CA GLU A 95 -5.06 -17.43 -7.95
C GLU A 95 -4.86 -15.93 -8.18
N GLY A 96 -4.69 -15.14 -7.11
CA GLY A 96 -4.49 -13.70 -7.20
C GLY A 96 -5.81 -12.91 -7.24
N PRO A 97 -5.75 -11.58 -7.47
CA PRO A 97 -6.92 -10.73 -7.50
C PRO A 97 -7.76 -10.95 -8.78
N ARG A 98 -9.08 -10.88 -8.63
CA ARG A 98 -10.06 -10.97 -9.72
C ARG A 98 -11.17 -9.94 -9.55
N PHE A 99 -11.88 -9.66 -10.64
CA PHE A 99 -13.02 -8.75 -10.67
C PHE A 99 -14.27 -9.49 -11.14
N THR A 100 -15.40 -9.28 -10.46
CA THR A 100 -16.69 -9.83 -10.89
C THR A 100 -17.22 -9.12 -12.13
N SER A 101 -16.89 -7.83 -12.31
CA SER A 101 -17.34 -7.02 -13.45
C SER A 101 -16.18 -6.41 -14.24
N PRO A 102 -15.42 -7.19 -15.04
CA PRO A 102 -14.37 -6.63 -15.89
C PRO A 102 -14.96 -5.72 -16.98
N ILE A 103 -14.25 -4.62 -17.26
CA ILE A 103 -14.59 -3.67 -18.33
C ILE A 103 -14.34 -4.33 -19.69
N LYS A 104 -15.37 -4.40 -20.54
CA LYS A 104 -15.28 -5.07 -21.86
C LYS A 104 -15.75 -4.20 -23.01
N SER A 105 -16.40 -3.07 -22.72
CA SER A 105 -16.97 -2.18 -23.71
C SER A 105 -16.83 -0.72 -23.34
N LYS A 106 -17.01 0.16 -24.32
CA LYS A 106 -17.08 1.61 -24.09
C LYS A 106 -18.20 1.97 -23.10
N ALA A 107 -19.35 1.29 -23.17
CA ALA A 107 -20.46 1.52 -22.26
C ALA A 107 -20.12 1.18 -20.80
N ASP A 108 -19.18 0.26 -20.56
CA ASP A 108 -18.69 -0.03 -19.20
C ASP A 108 -17.78 1.10 -18.69
N VAL A 109 -16.92 1.64 -19.58
CA VAL A 109 -16.06 2.80 -19.27
C VAL A 109 -16.88 4.03 -18.94
N ASP A 110 -17.93 4.31 -19.73
CA ASP A 110 -18.80 5.48 -19.55
C ASP A 110 -19.58 5.43 -18.22
N LYS A 111 -19.70 4.25 -17.58
CA LYS A 111 -20.37 4.06 -16.29
C LYS A 111 -19.42 4.11 -15.09
N LEU A 112 -18.10 4.17 -15.31
CA LEU A 112 -17.14 4.19 -14.22
C LEU A 112 -17.26 5.50 -13.41
N PRO A 113 -17.39 5.41 -12.09
CA PRO A 113 -17.28 6.60 -11.25
C PRO A 113 -15.81 7.02 -11.12
N ILE A 114 -15.60 8.31 -10.83
CA ILE A 114 -14.33 8.81 -10.31
C ILE A 114 -14.48 8.80 -8.78
N PRO A 115 -13.77 7.91 -8.06
CA PRO A 115 -13.89 7.86 -6.60
C PRO A 115 -13.33 9.13 -5.95
N ASP A 116 -13.95 9.56 -4.86
CA ASP A 116 -13.43 10.62 -3.98
C ASP A 116 -12.39 10.00 -3.02
N PRO A 117 -11.12 10.45 -3.06
CA PRO A 117 -10.08 9.88 -2.22
C PRO A 117 -10.39 9.94 -0.72
N GLU A 118 -11.07 10.99 -0.25
CA GLU A 118 -11.35 11.20 1.17
C GLU A 118 -12.57 10.39 1.64
N GLN A 119 -13.40 9.90 0.72
CA GLN A 119 -14.59 9.10 1.03
C GLN A 119 -14.34 7.62 0.74
N GLU A 120 -14.28 7.22 -0.53
CA GLU A 120 -14.17 5.80 -0.91
C GLU A 120 -12.77 5.21 -0.63
N LEU A 121 -11.73 6.04 -0.57
CA LEU A 121 -10.36 5.63 -0.25
C LEU A 121 -9.87 6.16 1.10
N GLY A 122 -10.79 6.58 1.99
CA GLY A 122 -10.43 7.19 3.27
C GLY A 122 -9.51 6.34 4.16
N TYR A 123 -9.55 5.01 4.03
CA TYR A 123 -8.64 4.08 4.74
C TYR A 123 -7.19 4.10 4.23
N VAL A 124 -6.93 4.77 3.11
CA VAL A 124 -5.59 5.02 2.55
C VAL A 124 -5.09 6.43 2.90
N MET A 125 -6.03 7.36 3.08
CA MET A 125 -5.77 8.80 3.25
C MET A 125 -5.63 9.25 4.71
N ASN A 126 -5.98 8.40 5.67
CA ASN A 126 -6.10 8.71 7.09
C ASN A 126 -4.80 8.65 7.92
#